data_AF-A0A388TDH4-F1
#
_entry.id   AF-A0A388TDH4-F1
#
_cell.length_a   1.000
_cell.length_b   1.000
_cell.length_c   1.000
_cell.angle_alpha   90.00
_cell.angle_beta   90.00
_cell.angle_gamma   90.00
#
_symmetry.space_group_name_H-M   'P 1'
#
loop_
_entity.id
_entity.type
_entity.pdbx_description
1 polymer ?
#
loop_
_entity_poly.entity_id
_entity_poly.type
_entity_poly.pdbx_seq_one_letter_code
_entity_poly.pdbx_strand_id
1 'polypeptide(L)'
;MGILILIGNIAKIIIAAAALVGALGVILTTMHKFFKVFDKLKNWLLGDILQRLDNIEMRQLKSTICDLDLPTEERLLAGEEYLRRDGNGVIKARFEALKQGYIEDAKKLRVRRGAKPKKGK
;
A
#
# COMPACT_ATOMS: atom_id res chain seq x y z
N MET A 1 -36.57 65.61 8.05
CA MET A 1 -36.00 64.67 9.05
C MET A 1 -36.16 63.19 8.69
N GLY A 2 -37.33 62.72 8.22
CA GLY A 2 -37.56 61.27 7.98
C GLY A 2 -36.63 60.59 6.96
N ILE A 3 -36.28 61.26 5.85
CA ILE A 3 -35.40 60.71 4.80
C ILE A 3 -33.97 60.46 5.32
N LEU A 4 -33.44 61.37 6.15
CA LEU A 4 -32.10 61.24 6.76
C LEU A 4 -32.04 60.05 7.72
N ILE A 5 -33.12 59.80 8.48
CA ILE A 5 -33.23 58.64 9.38
C ILE A 5 -33.28 57.33 8.58
N LEU A 6 -34.00 57.33 7.45
CA LEU A 6 -34.12 56.18 6.57
C LEU A 6 -32.77 55.78 5.96
N ILE A 7 -32.01 56.76 5.44
CA ILE A 7 -30.68 56.55 4.87
C ILE A 7 -29.71 56.02 5.94
N GLY A 8 -29.76 56.59 7.16
CA GLY A 8 -28.93 56.13 8.28
C GLY A 8 -29.19 54.69 8.69
N ASN A 9 -30.46 54.24 8.64
CA ASN A 9 -30.81 52.85 8.95
C ASN A 9 -30.37 51.89 7.84
N ILE A 10 -30.50 52.26 6.56
CA ILE A 10 -30.04 51.46 5.43
C ILE A 10 -28.52 51.24 5.51
N ALA A 11 -27.75 52.29 5.82
CA ALA A 11 -26.30 52.20 5.97
C ALA A 11 -25.88 51.22 7.07
N LYS A 12 -26.56 51.22 8.23
CA LYS A 12 -26.30 50.27 9.33
C LYS A 12 -26.55 48.82 8.92
N ILE A 13 -27.61 48.55 8.16
CA ILE A 13 -27.95 47.19 7.69
C ILE A 13 -26.86 46.68 6.73
N ILE A 14 -26.39 47.51 5.81
CA ILE A 14 -25.34 47.14 4.85
C ILE A 14 -24.02 46.83 5.59
N ILE A 15 -23.63 47.65 6.56
CA ILE A 15 -22.41 47.43 7.36
C ILE A 15 -22.52 46.13 8.17
N ALA A 16 -23.67 45.89 8.81
CA ALA A 16 -23.90 44.66 9.57
C ALA A 16 -23.85 43.40 8.68
N ALA A 17 -24.45 43.47 7.49
CA ALA A 17 -24.41 42.38 6.52
C ALA A 17 -22.99 42.10 6.02
N ALA A 18 -22.21 43.15 5.71
CA ALA A 18 -20.83 43.01 5.27
C ALA A 18 -19.93 42.37 6.36
N ALA A 19 -20.12 42.74 7.63
CA ALA A 19 -19.40 42.15 8.75
C ALA A 19 -19.71 40.64 8.92
N LEU A 20 -20.97 40.24 8.75
CA LEU A 20 -21.38 38.83 8.81
C LEU A 20 -20.75 37.99 7.68
N VAL A 21 -20.77 38.50 6.44
CA VAL A 21 -20.16 37.82 5.30
C VAL A 21 -18.64 37.71 5.47
N GLY A 22 -17.99 38.75 5.98
CA GLY A 22 -16.56 38.73 6.32
C GLY A 22 -16.24 37.67 7.37
N ALA A 23 -17.00 37.61 8.46
CA ALA A 23 -16.82 36.62 9.52
C ALA A 23 -17.00 35.18 9.01
N LEU A 24 -18.05 34.93 8.21
CA LEU A 24 -18.28 33.62 7.58
C LEU A 24 -17.14 33.25 6.62
N GLY A 25 -16.64 34.21 5.85
CA GLY A 25 -15.49 34.01 4.97
C GLY A 25 -14.22 33.59 5.72
N VAL A 26 -13.94 34.22 6.86
CA VAL A 26 -12.79 33.84 7.71
C VAL A 26 -12.95 32.43 8.27
N ILE A 27 -14.16 32.07 8.72
CA ILE A 27 -14.44 30.71 9.23
C ILE A 27 -14.25 29.67 8.12
N LEU A 28 -14.82 29.89 6.94
CA LEU A 28 -14.73 28.97 5.81
C LEU A 28 -13.28 28.81 5.32
N THR A 29 -12.54 29.91 5.18
CA THR A 29 -11.14 29.87 4.75
C THR A 29 -10.25 29.20 5.79
N THR A 30 -10.53 29.40 7.07
CA THR A 30 -9.83 28.72 8.16
C THR A 30 -10.11 27.22 8.13
N MET A 31 -11.38 26.81 8.02
CA MET A 31 -11.76 25.40 7.86
C MET A 31 -11.07 24.76 6.66
N HIS A 32 -11.08 25.42 5.50
CA HIS A 32 -10.44 24.90 4.29
C HIS A 32 -8.93 24.69 4.47
N LYS A 33 -8.23 25.62 5.15
CA LYS A 33 -6.81 25.45 5.49
C LYS A 33 -6.59 24.24 6.40
N PHE A 34 -7.45 24.06 7.41
CA PHE A 34 -7.39 22.89 8.29
C PHE A 34 -7.56 21.58 7.50
N PHE A 35 -8.59 21.48 6.65
CA PHE A 35 -8.80 20.30 5.81
C PHE A 35 -7.59 19.99 4.93
N LYS A 36 -7.00 21.01 4.30
CA LYS A 36 -5.81 20.83 3.46
C LYS A 36 -4.60 20.32 4.24
N VAL A 37 -4.44 20.73 5.50
CA VAL A 37 -3.39 20.20 6.38
C VAL A 37 -3.69 18.75 6.78
N PHE A 38 -4.94 18.43 7.12
CA PHE A 38 -5.35 17.06 7.43
C PHE A 38 -5.17 16.12 6.24
N ASP A 39 -5.52 16.53 5.02
CA ASP A 39 -5.32 15.72 3.82
C ASP A 39 -3.83 15.47 3.55
N LYS A 40 -2.99 16.49 3.72
CA LYS A 40 -1.54 16.32 3.63
C LYS A 40 -1.01 15.35 4.67
N LEU A 41 -1.45 15.49 5.92
CA LEU A 41 -1.03 14.62 7.02
C LEU A 41 -1.49 13.18 6.79
N LYS A 42 -2.74 12.99 6.36
CA LYS A 42 -3.30 11.68 6.01
C LYS A 42 -2.50 11.05 4.88
N ASN A 43 -2.25 11.78 3.79
CA ASN A 43 -1.50 11.23 2.65
C ASN A 43 -0.05 10.91 3.02
N TRP A 44 0.59 11.74 3.86
CA TRP A 44 1.93 11.47 4.36
C TRP A 44 1.97 10.24 5.27
N LEU A 45 1.05 10.15 6.23
CA LEU A 45 0.98 9.04 7.18
C LEU A 45 0.61 7.72 6.48
N LEU A 46 -0.40 7.74 5.60
CA LEU A 46 -0.78 6.56 4.81
C LEU A 46 0.36 6.14 3.88
N GLY A 47 1.05 7.10 3.26
CA GLY A 47 2.22 6.81 2.42
C GLY A 47 3.33 6.09 3.19
N ASP A 48 3.72 6.62 4.36
CA ASP A 48 4.76 6.01 5.19
C ASP A 48 4.33 4.63 5.72
N ILE A 49 3.07 4.49 6.15
CA ILE A 49 2.53 3.20 6.62
C ILE A 49 2.51 2.17 5.49
N LEU A 50 2.02 2.52 4.31
CA LEU A 50 1.99 1.63 3.15
C LEU A 50 3.40 1.21 2.75
N GLN A 51 4.36 2.15 2.74
CA GLN A 51 5.75 1.85 2.44
C GLN A 51 6.38 0.91 3.50
N ARG A 52 6.06 1.11 4.78
CA ARG A 52 6.53 0.21 5.86
C ARG A 52 5.93 -1.18 5.74
N LEU A 53 4.63 -1.28 5.46
CA LEU A 53 3.94 -2.55 5.21
C LEU A 53 4.57 -3.30 4.06
N ASP A 54 4.78 -2.65 2.91
CA ASP A 54 5.40 -3.28 1.75
C ASP A 54 6.83 -3.76 2.07
N ASN A 55 7.62 -2.98 2.82
CA ASN A 55 8.93 -3.39 3.29
C ASN A 55 8.92 -4.58 4.26
N ILE A 56 7.86 -4.72 5.07
CA ILE A 56 7.68 -5.85 5.99
C ILE A 56 7.28 -7.09 5.18
N GLU A 57 6.32 -6.97 4.28
CA GLU A 57 5.90 -8.07 3.40
C GLU A 57 7.08 -8.57 2.56
N MET A 58 7.87 -7.67 1.97
CA MET A 58 9.08 -8.04 1.23
C MET A 58 10.13 -8.73 2.10
N ARG A 59 10.26 -8.38 3.39
CA ARG A 59 11.14 -9.08 4.32
C ARG A 59 10.60 -10.46 4.68
N GLN A 60 9.29 -10.58 4.88
CA GLN A 60 8.64 -11.84 5.18
C GLN A 60 8.80 -12.82 4.01
N LEU A 61 8.54 -12.38 2.78
CA LEU A 61 8.76 -13.19 1.57
C LEU A 61 10.21 -13.68 1.46
N LYS A 62 11.20 -12.81 1.72
CA LYS A 62 12.61 -13.22 1.77
C LYS A 62 12.87 -14.30 2.83
N SER A 63 12.29 -14.12 4.01
CA SER A 63 12.41 -15.10 5.11
C SER A 63 11.83 -16.43 4.68
N THR A 64 10.61 -16.44 4.15
CA THR A 64 9.92 -17.65 3.66
C THR A 64 10.73 -18.38 2.59
N ILE A 65 11.30 -17.68 1.60
CA ILE A 65 12.14 -18.33 0.57
C ILE A 65 13.37 -19.03 1.20
N CYS A 66 13.96 -18.40 2.22
CA CYS A 66 15.18 -18.88 2.87
C CYS A 66 14.93 -19.93 3.96
N ASP A 67 13.71 -20.05 4.46
CA ASP A 67 13.33 -20.95 5.52
C ASP A 67 13.39 -22.41 5.04
N LEU A 68 14.17 -23.24 5.74
CA LEU A 68 14.35 -24.65 5.37
C LEU A 68 13.28 -25.56 5.98
N ASP A 69 12.58 -25.07 7.00
CA ASP A 69 11.55 -25.84 7.71
C ASP A 69 10.20 -25.80 6.97
N LEU A 70 10.04 -24.85 6.04
CA LEU A 70 8.84 -24.74 5.20
C LEU A 70 8.86 -25.69 3.98
N PRO A 71 7.69 -26.19 3.56
CA PRO A 71 7.58 -26.99 2.33
C PRO A 71 8.10 -26.25 1.11
N THR A 72 8.76 -26.97 0.20
CA THR A 72 9.32 -26.40 -1.04
C THR A 72 8.28 -25.67 -1.89
N GLU A 73 7.03 -26.15 -1.94
CA GLU A 73 5.95 -25.51 -2.69
C GLU A 73 5.61 -24.11 -2.15
N GLU A 74 5.49 -23.95 -0.83
CA GLU A 74 5.20 -22.66 -0.20
C GLU A 74 6.33 -21.66 -0.41
N ARG A 75 7.57 -22.14 -0.36
CA ARG A 75 8.77 -21.34 -0.61
C ARG A 75 8.87 -20.89 -2.07
N LEU A 76 8.44 -21.74 -3.00
CA LEU A 76 8.36 -21.39 -4.42
C LEU A 76 7.27 -20.34 -4.67
N LEU A 77 6.08 -20.49 -4.07
CA LEU A 77 5.01 -19.50 -4.15
C LEU A 77 5.45 -18.14 -3.61
N ALA A 78 6.14 -18.12 -2.46
CA ALA A 78 6.70 -16.89 -1.90
C ALA A 78 7.77 -16.27 -2.82
N GLY A 79 8.56 -17.09 -3.50
CA GLY A 79 9.55 -16.64 -4.48
C GLY A 79 8.94 -16.00 -5.73
N GLU A 80 7.83 -16.56 -6.25
CA GLU A 80 7.10 -15.98 -7.37
C GLU A 80 6.49 -14.61 -7.01
N GLU A 81 5.87 -14.52 -5.83
CA GLU A 81 5.31 -13.27 -5.34
C GLU A 81 6.40 -12.22 -5.07
N TYR A 82 7.56 -12.63 -4.57
CA TYR A 82 8.72 -11.76 -4.38
C TYR A 82 9.27 -11.19 -5.71
N LEU A 83 9.31 -12.00 -6.77
CA LEU A 83 9.74 -11.55 -8.10
C LEU A 83 8.72 -10.62 -8.75
N ARG A 84 7.42 -10.85 -8.53
CA ARG A 84 6.36 -9.98 -9.04
C ARG A 84 6.47 -8.55 -8.49
N ARG A 85 7.04 -8.39 -7.30
CA ARG A 85 7.25 -7.11 -6.60
C ARG A 85 8.64 -6.51 -6.82
N ASP A 86 9.30 -6.85 -7.94
CA ASP A 86 10.60 -6.33 -8.35
C ASP A 86 11.72 -6.58 -7.30
N GLY A 87 11.73 -7.80 -6.77
CA GLY A 87 12.68 -8.24 -5.76
C GLY A 87 14.16 -8.21 -6.19
N ASN A 88 15.05 -8.10 -5.21
CA ASN A 88 16.51 -7.99 -5.41
C ASN A 88 17.13 -9.28 -5.99
N GLY A 89 18.12 -9.12 -6.87
CA GLY A 89 18.88 -10.17 -7.54
C GLY A 89 19.46 -11.26 -6.65
N VAL A 90 19.87 -10.96 -5.40
CA VAL A 90 20.41 -11.98 -4.48
C VAL A 90 19.36 -13.04 -4.12
N ILE A 91 18.14 -12.59 -3.83
CA ILE A 91 17.04 -13.49 -3.45
C ILE A 91 16.49 -14.19 -4.68
N LYS A 92 16.48 -13.52 -5.84
CA LYS A 92 16.18 -14.13 -7.14
C LYS A 92 17.09 -15.31 -7.43
N ALA A 93 18.41 -15.17 -7.24
CA ALA A 93 19.35 -16.28 -7.46
C ALA A 93 19.04 -17.47 -6.53
N ARG A 94 18.67 -17.21 -5.28
CA ARG A 94 18.30 -18.26 -4.33
C ARG A 94 16.98 -18.95 -4.68
N PHE A 95 16.00 -18.19 -5.17
CA PHE A 95 14.76 -18.74 -5.71
C PHE A 95 15.01 -19.60 -6.96
N GLU A 96 15.85 -19.16 -7.90
CA GLU A 96 16.21 -19.96 -9.08
C GLU A 96 16.89 -21.28 -8.69
N ALA A 97 17.79 -21.27 -7.70
CA ALA A 97 18.39 -22.48 -7.17
C ALA A 97 17.33 -23.43 -6.55
N LEU A 98 16.39 -22.88 -5.79
CA LEU A 98 15.26 -23.64 -5.21
C LEU A 98 14.40 -24.29 -6.30
N LYS A 99 14.07 -23.52 -7.35
CA LYS A 99 13.28 -23.98 -8.50
C LYS A 99 13.98 -25.08 -9.28
N GLN A 100 15.28 -24.94 -9.52
CA GLN A 100 16.08 -25.95 -10.20
C GLN A 100 16.12 -27.26 -9.41
N GLY A 101 16.33 -27.19 -8.09
CA GLY A 101 16.31 -28.37 -7.21
C GLY A 101 14.97 -29.12 -7.27
N TYR A 102 13.86 -28.38 -7.20
CA TYR A 102 12.52 -28.96 -7.33
C TYR A 102 12.30 -29.68 -8.67
N ILE A 103 12.74 -29.09 -9.78
CA ILE A 103 12.66 -29.70 -11.11
C ILE A 103 13.50 -30.98 -11.19
N GLU A 104 14.70 -30.98 -10.61
CA GLU A 104 15.59 -32.14 -10.60
C GLU A 104 15.01 -33.31 -9.79
N ASP A 105 14.44 -33.01 -8.62
CA ASP A 105 13.79 -34.01 -7.78
C ASP A 105 12.54 -34.60 -8.45
N ALA A 106 11.75 -33.76 -9.13
CA ALA A 106 10.62 -34.22 -9.94
C ALA A 106 11.07 -35.15 -11.09
N LYS A 107 12.20 -34.85 -11.74
CA LYS A 107 12.80 -35.73 -12.77
C LYS A 107 13.24 -37.06 -12.19
N LYS A 108 13.94 -37.06 -11.05
CA LYS A 108 14.38 -38.29 -10.34
C LYS A 108 13.18 -39.18 -9.97
N LEU A 109 12.09 -38.58 -9.49
CA LEU A 109 10.85 -39.29 -9.16
C LEU A 109 10.18 -39.92 -10.40
N ARG A 110 10.17 -39.22 -11.54
CA ARG A 110 9.65 -39.77 -12.80
C ARG A 110 10.47 -40.96 -13.30
N VAL A 111 11.80 -40.88 -13.23
CA VAL A 111 12.70 -42.00 -13.59
C VAL A 111 12.43 -43.22 -12.70
N ARG A 112 12.30 -43.02 -11.37
CA ARG A 112 11.97 -44.11 -10.43
C ARG A 112 10.61 -44.75 -10.69
N ARG A 113 9.60 -43.97 -11.09
CA ARG A 113 8.27 -44.49 -11.44
C ARG A 113 8.27 -45.25 -12.77
N GLY A 114 9.07 -44.82 -13.75
CA GLY A 114 9.28 -45.53 -15.03
C GLY A 114 10.13 -46.80 -14.89
N ALA A 115 10.95 -46.90 -13.85
CA ALA A 115 11.82 -48.05 -13.57
C ALA A 115 11.15 -49.14 -12.71
N LYS A 116 9.84 -49.08 -12.43
CA LYS A 116 9.17 -50.18 -11.71
C LYS A 116 9.35 -51.48 -12.53
N PRO A 117 9.97 -52.53 -11.97
CA PRO A 117 10.15 -53.78 -12.68
C PRO A 117 8.77 -54.36 -13.01
N LYS A 118 8.58 -54.82 -14.26
CA LYS A 118 7.51 -55.75 -14.58
C LYS A 118 7.61 -56.86 -13.55
N LYS A 119 6.61 -57.02 -12.68
CA LYS A 119 6.47 -58.23 -11.87
C LYS A 119 6.44 -59.38 -12.86
N GLY A 120 7.54 -60.11 -12.93
CA GLY A 120 7.66 -61.34 -13.68
C GLY A 120 6.65 -62.32 -13.13
N LYS A 121 5.92 -62.91 -14.08
CA LYS A 121 5.04 -64.07 -14.04
C LYS A 121 5.06 -64.91 -12.76
#